data_AF-A0A9D5CNG2-F1
#
_entry.id   AF-A0A9D5CNG2-F1
#
_cell.length_a   1.000
_cell.length_b   1.000
_cell.length_c   1.000
_cell.angle_alpha   90.00
_cell.angle_beta   90.00
_cell.angle_gamma   90.00
#
_symmetry.space_group_name_H-M   'P 1'
#
loop_
_entity.id
_entity.type
_entity.pdbx_description
1 polymer ?
#
loop_
_entity_poly.entity_id
_entity_poly.type
_entity_poly.pdbx_seq_one_letter_code
_entity_poly.pdbx_strand_id
1 'polypeptide(L)'
;MVGIYELKKGDFSVKVTNWGATITSVVLPDSKGNLDDVVLGYDRIAQYVISGKYKLDVIMQAMPLNKATPVNLAQHTYWNLGGEGSGNILSNSVQIFGSHIILLDKNLIPTGQISTVAGTPYDFLKPMTVGSRIKEVGKGYDINYVLDSPIGNQGLRKAAVVKDSKTGRVLGVVDKSGRGAVLYCKRLG
;
A
#
# COMPACT_ATOMS: atom_id res chain seq x y z
N MET A 1 -23.06 10.61 -18.26
CA MET A 1 -23.06 9.25 -18.85
C MET A 1 -21.69 8.65 -18.59
N VAL A 2 -21.60 7.42 -18.06
CA VAL A 2 -20.31 6.74 -17.86
C VAL A 2 -19.77 6.34 -19.23
N GLY A 3 -18.57 6.80 -19.56
CA GLY A 3 -17.87 6.53 -20.82
C GLY A 3 -16.72 5.56 -20.61
N ILE A 4 -16.49 4.68 -21.59
CA ILE A 4 -15.36 3.74 -21.63
C ILE A 4 -14.41 4.18 -22.75
N TYR A 5 -13.12 4.24 -22.45
CA TYR A 5 -12.04 4.65 -23.33
C TYR A 5 -11.06 3.50 -23.49
N GLU A 6 -10.63 3.19 -24.71
CA GLU A 6 -9.70 2.10 -24.99
C GLU A 6 -8.35 2.65 -25.46
N LEU A 7 -7.27 2.20 -24.82
CA LEU A 7 -5.89 2.41 -25.23
C LEU A 7 -5.37 1.09 -25.80
N LYS A 8 -4.84 1.10 -27.04
CA LYS A 8 -4.37 -0.11 -27.72
C LYS A 8 -2.98 0.08 -28.31
N LYS A 9 -2.12 -0.93 -28.15
CA LYS A 9 -0.80 -1.03 -28.78
C LYS A 9 -0.50 -2.48 -29.12
N GLY A 10 -0.66 -2.84 -30.41
CA GLY A 10 -0.52 -4.22 -30.87
C GLY A 10 -1.54 -5.13 -30.17
N ASP A 11 -1.04 -6.20 -29.58
CA ASP A 11 -1.81 -7.21 -28.83
C ASP A 11 -2.11 -6.82 -27.38
N PHE A 12 -1.66 -5.63 -26.95
CA PHE A 12 -1.98 -5.06 -25.65
C PHE A 12 -3.13 -4.05 -25.78
N SER A 13 -4.22 -4.22 -25.02
CA SER A 13 -5.27 -3.21 -24.90
C SER A 13 -5.73 -3.00 -23.46
N VAL A 14 -6.14 -1.77 -23.14
CA VAL A 14 -6.62 -1.37 -21.82
C VAL A 14 -7.90 -0.57 -21.99
N LYS A 15 -8.98 -0.93 -21.29
CA LYS A 15 -10.19 -0.12 -21.20
C LYS A 15 -10.27 0.56 -19.85
N VAL A 16 -10.62 1.84 -19.87
CA VAL A 16 -10.74 2.70 -18.68
C VAL A 16 -12.07 3.44 -18.71
N THR A 17 -12.75 3.54 -17.58
CA THR A 17 -13.98 4.35 -17.48
C THR A 17 -13.69 5.76 -16.96
N ASN A 18 -14.46 6.76 -17.41
CA ASN A 18 -14.41 8.11 -16.80
C ASN A 18 -14.99 8.18 -15.37
N TRP A 19 -15.59 7.09 -14.87
CA TRP A 19 -15.94 6.95 -13.47
C TRP A 19 -14.72 6.44 -12.68
N GLY A 20 -14.06 7.36 -11.99
CA GLY A 20 -12.92 7.07 -11.10
C GLY A 20 -11.66 6.56 -11.81
N ALA A 21 -11.54 6.73 -13.13
CA ALA A 21 -10.43 6.22 -13.94
C ALA A 21 -10.19 4.71 -13.75
N THR A 22 -11.27 3.95 -13.54
CA THR A 22 -11.20 2.52 -13.25
C THR A 22 -10.84 1.75 -14.52
N ILE A 23 -9.79 0.93 -14.45
CA ILE A 23 -9.46 -0.02 -15.53
C ILE A 23 -10.50 -1.15 -15.50
N THR A 24 -11.18 -1.38 -16.62
CA THR A 24 -12.23 -2.40 -16.76
C THR A 24 -11.83 -3.60 -17.61
N SER A 25 -10.73 -3.50 -18.34
CA SER A 25 -10.19 -4.57 -19.20
C SER A 25 -8.70 -4.32 -19.38
N VAL A 26 -7.87 -5.37 -19.29
CA VAL A 26 -6.48 -5.35 -19.77
C VAL A 26 -6.27 -6.65 -20.52
N VAL A 27 -6.19 -6.57 -21.84
CA VAL A 27 -5.93 -7.73 -22.70
C VAL A 27 -4.46 -7.74 -23.07
N LEU A 28 -3.79 -8.87 -22.85
CA LEU A 28 -2.40 -9.08 -23.22
C LEU A 28 -2.11 -10.58 -23.42
N PRO A 29 -1.05 -10.94 -24.18
CA PRO A 29 -0.71 -12.34 -24.39
C PRO A 29 -0.10 -12.98 -23.13
N ASP A 30 -0.48 -14.22 -22.87
CA ASP A 30 0.14 -15.08 -21.86
C ASP A 30 1.52 -15.60 -22.30
N SER A 31 2.17 -16.40 -21.46
CA SER A 31 3.48 -17.02 -21.75
C SER A 31 3.51 -17.92 -23.01
N LYS A 32 2.35 -18.29 -23.55
CA LYS A 32 2.18 -19.10 -24.75
C LYS A 32 1.67 -18.27 -25.94
N GLY A 33 1.52 -16.96 -25.79
CA GLY A 33 1.02 -16.04 -26.82
C GLY A 33 -0.51 -15.92 -26.89
N ASN A 34 -1.26 -16.55 -26.00
CA ASN A 34 -2.73 -16.46 -26.02
C ASN A 34 -3.19 -15.17 -25.36
N LEU A 35 -4.06 -14.41 -26.04
CA LEU A 35 -4.65 -13.20 -25.47
C LEU A 35 -5.72 -13.55 -24.45
N ASP A 36 -5.62 -12.99 -23.25
CA ASP A 36 -6.62 -13.10 -22.21
C ASP A 36 -6.83 -11.73 -21.54
N ASP A 37 -8.05 -11.48 -21.06
CA ASP A 37 -8.34 -10.30 -20.26
C ASP A 37 -8.00 -10.60 -18.81
N VAL A 38 -7.00 -9.90 -18.27
CA VAL A 38 -6.58 -10.10 -16.87
C VAL A 38 -7.37 -9.23 -15.90
N VAL A 39 -8.22 -8.32 -16.40
CA VAL A 39 -9.13 -7.55 -15.56
C VAL A 39 -10.48 -8.25 -15.53
N LEU A 40 -10.63 -9.08 -14.51
CA LEU A 40 -11.93 -9.58 -14.12
C LEU A 40 -12.67 -8.43 -13.42
N GLY A 41 -13.71 -7.92 -14.08
CA GLY A 41 -14.57 -6.88 -13.50
C GLY A 41 -15.05 -7.29 -12.10
N TYR A 42 -15.01 -6.34 -11.16
CA TYR A 42 -15.45 -6.58 -9.79
C TYR A 42 -16.85 -5.98 -9.58
N ASP A 43 -17.80 -6.80 -9.13
CA ASP A 43 -19.17 -6.36 -8.84
C ASP A 43 -19.27 -5.40 -7.63
N ARG A 44 -18.16 -5.15 -6.93
CA ARG A 44 -18.12 -4.33 -5.71
C ARG A 44 -17.06 -3.25 -5.79
N ILE A 45 -17.51 -2.02 -5.51
CA ILE A 45 -16.68 -0.82 -5.41
C ILE A 45 -16.03 -0.78 -4.02
N ALA A 46 -14.81 -0.27 -3.91
CA ALA A 46 -14.20 0.05 -2.62
C ALA A 46 -15.08 1.06 -1.85
N GLN A 47 -15.44 0.76 -0.61
CA GLN A 47 -16.27 1.62 0.21
C GLN A 47 -15.41 2.44 1.17
N TYR A 48 -15.67 3.74 1.23
CA TYR A 48 -15.05 4.66 2.17
C TYR A 48 -16.12 5.08 3.19
N VAL A 49 -15.89 4.77 4.46
CA VAL A 49 -16.86 5.01 5.52
C VAL A 49 -16.21 5.84 6.62
N ILE A 50 -16.80 6.99 6.94
CA ILE A 50 -16.42 7.76 8.12
C ILE A 50 -17.28 7.27 9.29
N SER A 51 -16.75 6.38 10.12
CA SER A 51 -17.49 5.64 11.16
C SER A 51 -17.33 6.23 12.57
N GLY A 52 -17.16 7.54 12.66
CA GLY A 52 -16.97 8.26 13.92
C GLY A 52 -16.16 9.52 13.72
N LYS A 53 -15.85 10.22 14.82
CA LYS A 53 -15.22 11.55 14.75
C LYS A 53 -13.86 11.57 14.06
N TYR A 54 -13.09 10.47 14.14
CA TYR A 54 -11.71 10.37 13.62
C TYR A 54 -11.40 8.99 13.01
N LYS A 55 -12.41 8.32 12.45
CA LYS A 55 -12.25 6.96 11.91
C LYS A 55 -12.68 6.91 10.45
N LEU A 56 -11.72 6.59 9.59
CA LEU A 56 -11.94 6.25 8.18
C LEU A 56 -11.75 4.75 8.02
N ASP A 57 -12.82 4.04 7.68
CA ASP A 57 -12.77 2.66 7.25
C ASP A 57 -12.73 2.59 5.72
N VAL A 58 -11.83 1.78 5.19
CA VAL A 58 -11.74 1.47 3.76
C VAL A 58 -11.99 -0.02 3.59
N ILE A 59 -13.11 -0.36 2.96
CA ILE A 59 -13.53 -1.75 2.75
C ILE A 59 -13.28 -2.09 1.28
N MET A 60 -12.35 -3.01 1.04
CA MET A 60 -11.97 -3.48 -0.29
C MET A 60 -12.39 -4.94 -0.45
N GLN A 61 -13.27 -5.22 -1.40
CA GLN A 61 -13.77 -6.56 -1.69
C GLN A 61 -13.59 -6.84 -3.18
N ALA A 62 -13.08 -8.02 -3.49
CA ALA A 62 -12.96 -8.53 -4.85
C ALA A 62 -13.49 -9.96 -4.89
N MET A 63 -14.22 -10.29 -5.95
CA MET A 63 -14.74 -11.62 -6.20
C MET A 63 -14.32 -12.03 -7.62
N PRO A 64 -13.59 -13.16 -7.80
CA PRO A 64 -13.31 -13.66 -9.13
C PRO A 64 -14.59 -14.17 -9.77
N LEU A 65 -14.78 -13.93 -11.08
CA LEU A 65 -16.00 -14.33 -11.78
C LEU A 65 -16.09 -15.85 -11.99
N ASN A 66 -15.05 -16.46 -12.57
CA ASN A 66 -15.09 -17.85 -13.02
C ASN A 66 -13.74 -18.58 -12.97
N LYS A 67 -12.65 -17.91 -12.58
CA LYS A 67 -11.30 -18.47 -12.58
C LYS A 67 -10.51 -17.94 -11.39
N ALA A 68 -9.61 -18.77 -10.85
CA ALA A 68 -8.68 -18.34 -9.81
C ALA A 68 -7.76 -17.23 -10.33
N THR A 69 -7.69 -16.13 -9.58
CA THR A 69 -6.94 -14.92 -9.98
C THR A 69 -6.23 -14.33 -8.76
N PRO A 70 -4.93 -13.99 -8.87
CA PRO A 70 -4.23 -13.28 -7.80
C PRO A 70 -4.83 -11.89 -7.61
N VAL A 71 -5.15 -11.53 -6.36
CA VAL A 71 -5.66 -10.20 -6.01
C VAL A 71 -4.87 -9.67 -4.82
N ASN A 72 -4.40 -8.42 -4.93
CA ASN A 72 -3.81 -7.67 -3.84
C ASN A 72 -4.27 -6.21 -3.93
N LEU A 73 -5.20 -5.82 -3.06
CA LEU A 73 -5.77 -4.48 -3.05
C LEU A 73 -5.08 -3.63 -1.99
N ALA A 74 -4.72 -2.40 -2.36
CA ALA A 74 -4.03 -1.47 -1.50
C ALA A 74 -4.59 -0.05 -1.64
N GLN A 75 -4.32 0.76 -0.63
CA GLN A 75 -4.69 2.17 -0.58
C GLN A 75 -3.41 2.99 -0.57
N HIS A 76 -3.24 3.88 -1.56
CA HIS A 76 -1.99 4.63 -1.79
C HIS A 76 -2.10 6.12 -1.38
N THR A 77 -2.75 6.43 -0.24
CA THR A 77 -2.81 7.82 0.27
C THR A 77 -1.47 8.24 0.83
N TYR A 78 -1.05 9.46 0.48
CA TYR A 78 0.08 10.12 1.09
C TYR A 78 -0.38 10.97 2.27
N TRP A 79 0.28 10.82 3.41
CA TRP A 79 -0.05 11.54 4.63
C TRP A 79 1.08 12.47 5.03
N ASN A 80 0.76 13.76 5.17
CA ASN A 80 1.60 14.71 5.89
C ASN A 80 0.82 15.26 7.09
N LEU A 81 1.16 14.81 8.30
CA LEU A 81 0.46 15.21 9.52
C LEU A 81 0.73 16.67 9.93
N GLY A 82 1.76 17.32 9.38
CA GLY A 82 1.92 18.77 9.46
C GLY A 82 0.84 19.54 8.68
N GLY A 83 0.20 18.88 7.71
CA GLY A 83 -0.77 19.45 6.79
C GLY A 83 -0.23 19.51 5.36
N GLU A 84 -1.13 19.61 4.38
CA GLU A 84 -0.76 19.84 2.99
C GLU A 84 0.05 21.14 2.86
N GLY A 85 1.13 21.12 2.09
CA GLY A 85 2.03 22.28 1.94
C GLY A 85 2.92 22.60 3.15
N SER A 86 2.90 21.79 4.22
CA SER A 86 3.73 22.03 5.43
C SER A 86 5.21 21.64 5.30
N GLY A 87 5.64 21.20 4.11
CA GLY A 87 7.00 20.75 3.83
C GLY A 87 7.16 19.24 3.90
N ASN A 88 8.31 18.77 4.39
CA ASN A 88 8.65 17.34 4.45
C ASN A 88 8.14 16.67 5.74
N ILE A 89 8.19 15.33 5.76
CA ILE A 89 7.74 14.49 6.88
C ILE A 89 8.87 13.98 7.78
N LEU A 90 10.10 14.49 7.64
CA LEU A 90 11.28 13.91 8.29
C LEU A 90 11.20 13.96 9.83
N SER A 91 10.45 14.92 10.38
CA SER A 91 10.20 15.03 11.82
C SER A 91 9.07 14.14 12.34
N ASN A 92 8.26 13.54 11.46
CA ASN A 92 7.18 12.66 11.89
C ASN A 92 7.79 11.41 12.52
N SER A 93 7.28 11.03 13.69
CA SER A 93 7.62 9.77 14.34
C SER A 93 6.73 8.67 13.78
N VAL A 94 7.34 7.54 13.44
CA VAL A 94 6.70 6.33 12.94
C VAL A 94 7.04 5.18 13.87
N GLN A 95 6.04 4.35 14.17
CA GLN A 95 6.21 3.03 14.75
C GLN A 95 5.50 2.02 13.85
N ILE A 96 6.13 0.89 13.55
CA ILE A 96 5.57 -0.19 12.74
C ILE A 96 5.58 -1.47 13.57
N PHE A 97 4.46 -2.19 13.56
CA PHE A 97 4.29 -3.44 14.32
C PHE A 97 4.69 -4.65 13.48
N GLY A 98 5.91 -4.63 12.95
CA GLY A 98 6.49 -5.69 12.13
C GLY A 98 8.00 -5.80 12.31
N SER A 99 8.46 -6.97 12.79
CA SER A 99 9.85 -7.25 13.15
C SER A 99 10.70 -7.76 11.99
N HIS A 100 10.09 -7.96 10.82
CA HIS A 100 10.74 -8.46 9.63
C HIS A 100 10.34 -7.68 8.38
N ILE A 101 11.20 -7.73 7.37
CA ILE A 101 10.99 -7.14 6.04
C ILE A 101 11.29 -8.18 4.96
N ILE A 102 10.65 -8.02 3.79
CA ILE A 102 10.98 -8.81 2.60
C ILE A 102 12.09 -8.10 1.84
N LEU A 103 13.22 -8.77 1.64
CA LEU A 103 14.37 -8.20 0.93
C LEU A 103 14.08 -8.05 -0.56
N LEU A 104 14.51 -6.93 -1.12
CA LEU A 104 14.36 -6.59 -2.53
C LEU A 104 15.68 -6.74 -3.27
N ASP A 105 15.62 -7.09 -4.54
CA ASP A 105 16.76 -6.99 -5.44
C ASP A 105 16.99 -5.54 -5.91
N LYS A 106 17.99 -5.34 -6.79
CA LYS A 106 18.31 -4.02 -7.36
C LYS A 106 17.18 -3.40 -8.20
N ASN A 107 16.20 -4.18 -8.63
CA ASN A 107 15.05 -3.76 -9.41
C ASN A 107 13.80 -3.57 -8.54
N LEU A 108 13.93 -3.61 -7.21
CA LEU A 108 12.84 -3.53 -6.24
C LEU A 108 11.89 -4.74 -6.28
N ILE A 109 12.35 -5.89 -6.79
CA ILE A 109 11.57 -7.13 -6.83
C ILE A 109 11.81 -7.92 -5.54
N PRO A 110 10.76 -8.38 -4.83
CA PRO A 110 10.91 -9.27 -3.69
C PRO A 110 11.69 -10.53 -4.03
N THR A 111 12.79 -10.76 -3.32
CA THR A 111 13.65 -11.96 -3.46
C THR A 111 13.04 -13.21 -2.84
N GLY A 112 11.99 -13.06 -2.03
CA GLY A 112 11.44 -14.10 -1.16
C GLY A 112 12.17 -14.27 0.16
N GLN A 113 13.34 -13.64 0.34
CA GLN A 113 14.07 -13.66 1.61
C GLN A 113 13.44 -12.72 2.63
N ILE A 114 13.31 -13.19 3.87
CA ILE A 114 12.78 -12.44 5.00
C ILE A 114 13.93 -12.17 5.97
N SER A 115 14.12 -10.91 6.37
CA SER A 115 15.17 -10.49 7.31
C SER A 115 14.56 -9.74 8.48
N THR A 116 15.18 -9.86 9.66
CA THR A 116 14.83 -9.02 10.80
C THR A 116 15.15 -7.55 10.53
N VAL A 117 14.35 -6.66 11.12
CA VAL A 117 14.61 -5.21 11.11
C VAL A 117 15.58 -4.79 12.21
N ALA A 118 15.78 -5.61 13.25
CA ALA A 118 16.55 -5.24 14.43
C ALA A 118 17.98 -4.83 14.07
N GLY A 119 18.41 -3.66 14.56
CA GLY A 119 19.75 -3.13 14.27
C GLY A 119 19.94 -2.60 12.84
N THR A 120 18.88 -2.51 12.04
CA THR A 120 18.92 -1.96 10.68
C THR A 120 18.30 -0.56 10.63
N PRO A 121 18.49 0.20 9.52
CA PRO A 121 17.75 1.44 9.29
C PRO A 121 16.22 1.27 9.22
N TYR A 122 15.74 0.04 9.03
CA TYR A 122 14.33 -0.32 8.97
C TYR A 122 13.72 -0.62 10.36
N ASP A 123 14.48 -0.48 11.45
CA ASP A 123 13.97 -0.75 12.80
C ASP A 123 13.05 0.39 13.30
N PHE A 124 11.75 0.22 13.07
CA PHE A 124 10.68 1.07 13.59
C PHE A 124 9.80 0.34 14.63
N LEU A 125 10.33 -0.70 15.29
CA LEU A 125 9.58 -1.42 16.34
C LEU A 125 9.24 -0.50 17.53
N LYS A 126 10.08 0.50 17.76
CA LYS A 126 9.83 1.63 18.66
C LYS A 126 9.62 2.91 17.84
N PRO A 127 8.89 3.91 18.37
CA PRO A 127 8.70 5.18 17.67
C PRO A 127 10.04 5.86 17.34
N MET A 128 10.28 6.09 16.05
CA MET A 128 11.49 6.74 15.53
C MET A 128 11.11 7.77 14.48
N THR A 129 11.84 8.89 14.39
CA THR A 129 11.57 9.87 13.34
C THR A 129 12.00 9.33 11.98
N VAL A 130 11.22 9.62 10.94
CA VAL A 130 11.53 9.20 9.57
C VAL A 130 12.96 9.63 9.18
N GLY A 131 13.34 10.86 9.53
CA GLY A 131 14.64 11.44 9.20
C GLY A 131 15.83 10.87 9.98
N SER A 132 15.62 10.14 11.08
CA SER A 132 16.72 9.71 11.96
C SER A 132 17.75 8.81 11.26
N ARG A 133 17.28 7.90 10.40
CA ARG A 133 18.11 6.90 9.68
C ARG A 133 17.95 6.95 8.16
N ILE A 134 17.21 7.93 7.62
CA ILE A 134 16.90 7.97 6.18
C ILE A 134 18.14 8.11 5.29
N LYS A 135 19.27 8.60 5.83
CA LYS A 135 20.53 8.70 5.07
C LYS A 135 21.21 7.34 4.87
N GLU A 136 20.87 6.36 5.70
CA GLU A 136 21.39 4.99 5.63
C GLU A 136 20.63 4.17 4.57
N VAL A 137 19.50 4.68 4.08
CA VAL A 137 18.67 4.08 3.03
C VAL A 137 18.62 4.99 1.80
N GLY A 138 19.10 4.50 0.64
CA GLY A 138 19.40 5.32 -0.55
C GLY A 138 18.39 6.43 -0.89
N LYS A 139 17.23 6.08 -1.46
CA LYS A 139 16.20 7.04 -1.94
C LYS A 139 15.03 7.23 -0.97
N GLY A 140 15.19 6.79 0.28
CA GLY A 140 14.12 6.69 1.27
C GLY A 140 13.67 5.25 1.51
N TYR A 141 12.57 5.10 2.24
CA TYR A 141 12.02 3.79 2.60
C TYR A 141 11.02 3.35 1.53
N ASP A 142 11.21 2.17 0.99
CA ASP A 142 10.28 1.53 0.06
C ASP A 142 10.40 0.02 0.26
N ILE A 143 9.72 -0.48 1.31
CA ILE A 143 9.86 -1.87 1.71
C ILE A 143 8.60 -2.41 2.38
N ASN A 144 8.35 -3.71 2.16
CA ASN A 144 7.26 -4.43 2.78
C ASN A 144 7.69 -4.99 4.15
N TYR A 145 7.05 -4.53 5.22
CA TYR A 145 7.15 -5.10 6.55
C TYR A 145 6.19 -6.29 6.68
N VAL A 146 6.64 -7.33 7.37
CA VAL A 146 5.81 -8.45 7.81
C VAL A 146 5.28 -8.10 9.20
N LEU A 147 3.95 -8.01 9.33
CA LEU A 147 3.31 -7.60 10.58
C LEU A 147 3.27 -8.76 11.58
N ASP A 148 3.72 -8.50 12.81
CA ASP A 148 3.89 -9.52 13.85
C ASP A 148 2.58 -9.90 14.52
N SER A 149 1.68 -8.92 14.65
CA SER A 149 0.49 -9.08 15.48
C SER A 149 -0.53 -10.02 14.81
N PRO A 150 -1.08 -10.99 15.56
CA PRO A 150 -2.21 -11.76 15.09
C PRO A 150 -3.42 -10.83 14.89
N ILE A 151 -4.33 -11.25 14.04
CA ILE A 151 -5.62 -10.58 13.86
C ILE A 151 -6.39 -10.69 15.17
N GLY A 152 -6.69 -9.56 15.82
CA GLY A 152 -7.42 -9.54 17.08
C GLY A 152 -8.90 -9.93 16.91
N ASN A 153 -9.63 -10.02 18.02
CA ASN A 153 -11.04 -10.49 18.05
C ASN A 153 -12.00 -9.73 17.13
N GLN A 154 -11.70 -8.47 16.76
CA GLN A 154 -12.49 -7.69 15.81
C GLN A 154 -12.09 -7.87 14.34
N GLY A 155 -11.18 -8.80 14.06
CA GLY A 155 -10.65 -9.00 12.71
C GLY A 155 -9.63 -7.93 12.30
N LEU A 156 -9.04 -7.18 13.23
CA LEU A 156 -8.08 -6.11 12.95
C LEU A 156 -6.80 -6.30 13.75
N ARG A 157 -5.66 -5.88 13.19
CA ARG A 157 -4.38 -5.74 13.88
C ARG A 157 -3.78 -4.36 13.64
N LYS A 158 -2.91 -3.91 14.54
CA LYS A 158 -2.16 -2.66 14.35
C LYS A 158 -1.07 -2.88 13.30
N ALA A 159 -0.98 -1.96 12.35
CA ALA A 159 0.06 -1.95 11.33
C ALA A 159 1.12 -0.90 11.68
N ALA A 160 0.69 0.34 11.93
CA ALA A 160 1.59 1.44 12.24
C ALA A 160 0.91 2.54 13.07
N VAL A 161 1.72 3.38 13.71
CA VAL A 161 1.32 4.65 14.30
C VAL A 161 2.26 5.73 13.78
N VAL A 162 1.70 6.84 13.31
CA VAL A 162 2.45 8.02 12.87
C VAL A 162 2.03 9.21 13.71
N LYS A 163 3.00 10.01 14.17
CA LYS A 163 2.76 11.19 14.99
C LYS A 163 3.58 12.37 14.47
N ASP A 164 2.95 13.53 14.37
CA ASP A 164 3.67 14.79 14.22
C ASP A 164 3.73 15.52 15.58
N SER A 165 4.94 15.83 16.04
CA SER A 165 5.14 16.45 17.35
C SER A 165 4.75 17.93 17.35
N LYS A 166 4.77 18.60 16.19
CA LYS A 166 4.48 20.04 16.09
C LYS A 166 2.98 20.32 16.23
N THR A 167 2.16 19.54 15.54
CA THR A 167 0.69 19.70 15.55
C THR A 167 0.00 18.84 16.61
N GLY A 168 0.70 17.82 17.13
CA GLY A 168 0.13 16.84 18.04
C GLY A 168 -0.78 15.80 17.37
N ARG A 169 -0.95 15.84 16.03
CA ARG A 169 -1.78 14.89 15.29
C ARG A 169 -1.17 13.49 15.33
N VAL A 170 -2.05 12.48 15.41
CA VAL A 170 -1.70 11.07 15.43
C VAL A 170 -2.57 10.32 14.43
N LEU A 171 -1.95 9.49 13.60
CA LEU A 171 -2.60 8.55 12.70
C LEU A 171 -2.29 7.12 13.16
N GLY A 172 -3.32 6.38 13.53
CA GLY A 172 -3.24 4.93 13.74
C GLY A 172 -3.71 4.19 12.50
N VAL A 173 -2.93 3.21 12.04
CA VAL A 173 -3.28 2.34 10.91
C VAL A 173 -3.53 0.93 11.43
N VAL A 174 -4.68 0.38 11.09
CA VAL A 174 -5.07 -0.99 11.39
C VAL A 174 -5.43 -1.73 10.10
N ASP A 175 -5.14 -3.02 10.07
CA ASP A 175 -5.32 -3.88 8.90
C ASP A 175 -6.18 -5.10 9.25
N LYS A 176 -7.05 -5.50 8.33
CA LYS A 176 -7.92 -6.69 8.42
C LYS A 176 -7.44 -7.85 7.56
N SER A 177 -6.66 -7.57 6.51
CA SER A 177 -6.40 -8.53 5.43
C SER A 177 -4.98 -8.38 4.87
N GLY A 178 -4.10 -9.29 5.27
CA GLY A 178 -2.75 -9.44 4.73
C GLY A 178 -1.81 -10.05 5.77
N ARG A 179 -0.54 -10.28 5.44
CA ARG A 179 0.53 -10.49 6.43
C ARG A 179 1.53 -9.32 6.47
N GLY A 180 1.32 -8.28 5.68
CA GLY A 180 2.28 -7.19 5.55
C GLY A 180 1.66 -5.81 5.41
N ALA A 181 2.48 -4.81 5.69
CA ALA A 181 2.22 -3.41 5.42
C ALA A 181 3.45 -2.84 4.72
N VAL A 182 3.23 -2.03 3.69
CA VAL A 182 4.31 -1.31 3.00
C VAL A 182 4.43 0.06 3.62
N LEU A 183 5.61 0.39 4.16
CA LEU A 183 5.96 1.78 4.41
C LEU A 183 6.65 2.32 3.16
N TYR A 184 5.97 3.25 2.50
CA TYR A 184 6.51 4.00 1.39
C TYR A 184 6.76 5.45 1.82
N CYS A 185 8.04 5.83 1.86
CA CYS A 185 8.51 7.18 2.10
C CYS A 185 9.64 7.47 1.11
N LYS A 186 9.26 7.96 -0.07
CA LYS A 186 10.24 8.40 -1.07
C LYS A 186 10.78 9.77 -0.70
N ARG A 187 12.11 9.91 -0.71
CA ARG A 187 12.77 11.21 -0.72
C ARG A 187 12.46 11.84 -2.08
N LEU A 188 11.66 12.91 -2.10
CA LEU A 188 11.66 13.81 -3.25
C LEU A 188 13.07 14.42 -3.29
N GLY A 189 13.85 14.01 -4.29
CA GLY A 189 15.16 14.57 -4.57
C GLY A 189 15.05 16.01 -5.05
#